data_AF-A0A1V5RVF7-F1
#
_entry.id   AF-A0A1V5RVF7-F1
#
_cell.length_a   1.000
_cell.length_b   1.000
_cell.length_c   1.000
_cell.angle_alpha   90.00
_cell.angle_beta   90.00
_cell.angle_gamma   90.00
#
_symmetry.space_group_name_H-M   'P 1'
#
loop_
_entity.id
_entity.type
_entity.pdbx_description
1 polymer ?
#
loop_
_entity_poly.entity_id
_entity_poly.type
_entity_poly.pdbx_seq_one_letter_code
_entity_poly.pdbx_strand_id
1 'polypeptide(L)' 'MPQTKLHRNLEGGMAVSVGRLREDTQYDYKFVCLSHNTLRGAAGGAVLMAELLCAEGYLD' A
#
# COMPACT_ATOMS: atom_id res chain seq x y z
N MET A 1 -11.77 -8.31 -6.84
CA MET A 1 -10.81 -7.81 -5.82
C MET A 1 -10.46 -6.35 -6.13
N PRO A 2 -10.03 -5.49 -5.18
CA PRO A 2 -9.91 -5.69 -3.75
C PRO A 2 -11.21 -5.37 -2.96
N GLN A 3 -11.30 -5.88 -1.73
CA GLN A 3 -12.39 -5.63 -0.77
C GLN A 3 -11.80 -5.40 0.64
N THR A 4 -12.23 -4.34 1.32
CA THR A 4 -11.62 -3.84 2.58
C THR A 4 -11.54 -4.90 3.67
N LYS A 5 -12.63 -5.65 3.94
CA LYS A 5 -12.65 -6.65 5.02
C LYS A 5 -11.72 -7.83 4.74
N LEU A 6 -11.59 -8.23 3.48
CA LEU A 6 -10.88 -9.44 3.08
C LEU A 6 -9.38 -9.20 2.84
N HIS A 7 -9.01 -8.02 2.35
CA HIS A 7 -7.66 -7.80 1.78
C HIS A 7 -6.84 -6.74 2.48
N ARG A 8 -7.38 -6.00 3.47
CA ARG A 8 -6.59 -4.97 4.16
C ARG A 8 -5.37 -5.52 4.92
N ASN A 9 -5.38 -6.80 5.29
CA ASN A 9 -4.31 -7.43 6.08
C ASN A 9 -3.31 -8.25 5.24
N LEU A 10 -3.35 -8.16 3.91
CA LEU A 10 -2.34 -8.81 3.05
C LEU A 10 -0.94 -8.31 3.40
N GLU A 11 0.05 -9.20 3.42
CA GLU A 11 1.43 -8.92 3.87
C GLU A 11 1.48 -8.19 5.21
N GLY A 12 0.66 -8.62 6.18
CA GLY A 12 0.57 -7.98 7.48
C GLY A 12 0.06 -6.53 7.43
N GLY A 13 -0.67 -6.15 6.38
CA GLY A 13 -1.17 -4.78 6.17
C GLY A 13 -0.18 -3.82 5.51
N MET A 14 0.98 -4.33 5.06
CA MET A 14 2.00 -3.54 4.35
C MET A 14 1.86 -3.57 2.82
N ALA A 15 1.08 -4.50 2.27
CA ALA A 15 0.79 -4.54 0.84
C ALA A 15 -0.27 -3.51 0.40
N VAL A 16 -0.18 -3.12 -0.88
CA VAL A 16 -1.28 -2.48 -1.61
C VAL A 16 -1.88 -3.53 -2.54
N SER A 17 -3.17 -3.76 -2.43
CA SER A 17 -3.89 -4.65 -3.34
C SER A 17 -4.52 -3.86 -4.47
N VAL A 18 -4.27 -4.30 -5.71
CA VAL A 18 -4.78 -3.68 -6.93
C VAL A 18 -5.69 -4.68 -7.66
N GLY A 19 -6.79 -4.20 -8.21
CA GLY A 19 -7.69 -5.06 -8.99
C GLY A 19 -8.65 -4.28 -9.87
N ARG A 20 -9.41 -5.02 -10.68
CA ARG A 20 -10.31 -4.49 -11.72
C ARG A 20 -9.58 -3.61 -12.76
N LEU A 21 -8.30 -3.88 -13.00
CA LEU A 21 -7.55 -3.24 -14.08
C LEU A 21 -8.25 -3.53 -15.42
N ARG A 22 -8.61 -2.48 -16.13
CA ARG A 22 -9.28 -2.52 -17.43
C ARG A 22 -9.12 -1.18 -18.13
N GLU A 23 -9.27 -1.17 -19.44
CA GLU A 23 -9.36 0.06 -20.22
C GLU A 23 -10.50 0.95 -19.71
N ASP A 24 -10.29 2.26 -19.80
CA ASP A 24 -11.31 3.24 -19.46
C ASP A 24 -11.85 3.92 -20.72
N THR A 25 -13.02 4.55 -20.58
CA THR A 25 -13.65 5.29 -21.68
C THR A 25 -13.21 6.75 -21.74
N GLN A 26 -12.58 7.27 -20.68
CA GLN A 26 -12.09 8.64 -20.57
C GLN A 26 -10.56 8.71 -20.50
N TYR A 27 -9.94 7.83 -19.72
CA TYR A 27 -8.49 7.69 -19.61
C TYR A 27 -8.00 6.36 -20.22
N ASP A 28 -6.70 6.06 -20.12
CA ASP A 28 -6.14 4.82 -20.66
C ASP A 28 -6.61 3.58 -19.87
N TYR A 29 -6.52 3.63 -18.54
CA TYR A 29 -6.88 2.52 -17.65
C TYR A 29 -7.55 2.99 -16.37
N LYS A 30 -8.45 2.15 -15.85
CA LYS A 30 -9.02 2.29 -14.51
C LYS A 30 -8.86 1.02 -13.69
N PHE A 31 -8.66 1.20 -12.40
CA PHE A 31 -8.48 0.13 -11.43
C PHE A 31 -8.93 0.59 -10.04
N VAL A 32 -8.93 -0.33 -9.08
CA VAL A 32 -9.23 -0.07 -7.67
C VAL A 32 -8.02 -0.49 -6.84
N CYS A 33 -7.56 0.42 -5.98
CA CYS A 33 -6.50 0.17 -5.00
C CYS A 33 -7.06 0.13 -3.59
N LEU A 34 -6.47 -0.71 -2.74
CA LEU A 34 -6.75 -0.76 -1.31
C LEU A 34 -5.44 -0.93 -0.54
N SER A 35 -5.24 -0.08 0.46
CA SER A 35 -4.16 -0.14 1.45
C SER A 35 -4.74 -0.13 2.87
N HIS A 36 -3.97 -0.61 3.84
CA HIS A 36 -4.31 -0.46 5.26
C HIS A 36 -3.89 0.93 5.73
N ASN A 37 -4.84 1.77 6.11
CA ASN A 37 -4.58 3.19 6.41
C ASN A 37 -3.75 3.40 7.70
N THR A 38 -3.90 2.57 8.74
CA THR A 38 -3.10 2.71 9.97
C THR A 38 -1.75 1.99 9.95
N LEU A 39 -1.56 1.02 9.03
CA LEU A 39 -0.31 0.30 8.87
C LEU A 39 0.46 0.91 7.70
N ARG A 40 0.28 0.40 6.47
CA ARG A 40 0.94 0.96 5.28
C ARG A 40 0.76 2.48 5.13
N GLY A 41 -0.41 3.02 5.45
CA GLY A 41 -0.72 4.44 5.33
C GLY A 41 -0.27 5.33 6.50
N ALA A 42 0.22 4.75 7.60
CA ALA A 42 0.64 5.52 8.78
C ALA A 42 1.81 4.84 9.50
N ALA A 43 1.56 4.13 10.61
CA ALA A 43 2.61 3.65 11.51
C ALA A 43 3.58 2.68 10.82
N GLY A 44 3.08 1.74 10.04
CA GLY A 44 3.92 0.81 9.29
C GLY A 44 4.77 1.51 8.22
N GLY A 45 4.21 2.54 7.56
CA GLY A 45 4.97 3.38 6.63
C GLY A 45 6.08 4.18 7.32
N ALA A 46 5.81 4.70 8.53
CA ALA A 46 6.81 5.41 9.33
C ALA A 46 7.94 4.49 9.80
N VAL A 47 7.64 3.25 10.20
CA VAL A 47 8.67 2.25 10.53
C VAL A 47 9.52 1.92 9.31
N LEU A 48 8.89 1.64 8.15
CA LEU A 48 9.64 1.36 6.91
C LEU A 48 10.55 2.53 6.51
N MET A 49 10.10 3.77 6.75
CA MET A 49 10.94 4.96 6.53
C MET A 49 12.12 5.01 7.51
N ALA A 50 11.91 4.72 8.80
CA ALA A 50 12.99 4.66 9.79
C ALA A 50 14.01 3.55 9.47
N GLU A 51 13.54 2.38 9.04
CA GLU A 51 14.39 1.27 8.58
C GLU A 51 15.27 1.70 7.40
N LEU A 52 14.70 2.41 6.41
CA LEU A 52 15.46 2.96 5.29
C LEU A 52 16.50 3.98 5.75
N LEU A 53 16.12 4.92 6.61
CA LEU A 53 17.04 5.95 7.11
C LEU A 53 18.21 5.32 7.88
N CYS A 54 17.96 4.28 8.69
CA CYS A 54 19.03 3.53 9.36
C CYS A 54 19.93 2.82 8.35
N ALA A 55 19.35 2.15 7.33
CA ALA A 55 20.12 1.45 6.30
C ALA A 55 20.99 2.40 5.44
N GLU A 56 20.56 3.65 5.25
CA GLU A 56 21.32 4.69 4.54
C GLU A 56 22.29 5.46 5.45
N GLY A 57 22.35 5.17 6.75
CA GLY A 57 23.25 5.82 7.71
C GLY A 57 22.80 7.22 8.13
N TYR A 58 21.52 7.53 8.01
CA TYR A 58 20.91 8.78 8.49
C TYR A 58 20.40 8.69 9.95
N LEU A 59 20.39 7.49 10.55
CA LEU A 59 19.88 7.21 11.89
C LEU A 59 20.69 6.07 12.53
N ASP A 60 21.11 6.25 13.79
CA ASP A 60 21.86 5.28 14.60
C ASP A 60 20.96 4.39 15.45
#